data_AF-A0A957U0K5-F1
#
_entry.id   AF-A0A957U0K5-F1
#
_cell.length_a   1.000
_cell.length_b   1.000
_cell.length_c   1.000
_cell.angle_alpha   90.00
_cell.angle_beta   90.00
_cell.angle_gamma   90.00
#
_symmetry.space_group_name_H-M   'P 1'
#
loop_
_entity.id
_entity.type
_entity.pdbx_description
1 polymer ?
#
loop_
_entity_poly.entity_id
_entity_poly.type
_entity_poly.pdbx_seq_one_letter_code
_entity_poly.pdbx_strand_id
1 'polypeptide(L)'
;WHFYINDYAQVRRHVQQVVDETYAGSSYNYVGGDFVQSTAPLMNSEYGGIGARDGDQDIAWCFKYQTNELRRHAKICGYVYTELDDIEWEHNGFVNYDRTPKAFGYDFFVPGMSVADLNAANYVGLDAPPCQTLSAGAQLTVPVFTSLWGTPLDAPRLVWQLAFTDRLGQSRTVDHGVLPVTAQRFAVANAGLIESKLPAAPGLATLMVRLEAEDGTIACRNYVNVEVRPIQRLSTEARDDGWTIRLTPGQIAGTSWPKPFIPADGSKFSAQGSGWVEYQLALPPELDPAALRSVRVLLEAAARAGQHKVDWPQRTYGRNYPQTEPGKEFPSQVSVTLNGVDVATLTLPDDPADARGVLSHHHGIDPGAYGFLNEITISGKLLEAVRANGGGNWRMRFAAAAGGLTLFGETTGAYPLAPTLILHT
;
A
#
# COMPACT_ATOMS: atom_id res chain seq x y z
N TRP A 1 8.22 25.66 -13.71
CA TRP A 1 8.01 24.33 -14.30
C TRP A 1 7.02 23.60 -13.42
N HIS A 2 6.13 22.83 -14.01
CA HIS A 2 5.14 22.03 -13.29
C HIS A 2 5.13 20.60 -13.82
N PHE A 3 4.52 19.67 -13.09
CA PHE A 3 4.23 18.34 -13.61
C PHE A 3 3.06 17.66 -12.89
N TYR A 4 2.33 16.85 -13.66
CA TYR A 4 1.35 15.89 -13.16
C TYR A 4 1.79 14.49 -13.62
N ILE A 5 2.42 13.73 -12.73
CA ILE A 5 3.04 12.43 -13.09
C ILE A 5 2.82 11.42 -11.97
N ASN A 6 1.97 10.41 -12.22
CA ASN A 6 1.65 9.33 -11.27
C ASN A 6 2.50 8.06 -11.41
N ASP A 7 3.73 8.18 -11.91
CA ASP A 7 4.67 7.06 -12.03
C ASP A 7 6.01 7.45 -11.42
N TYR A 8 6.50 6.65 -10.47
CA TYR A 8 7.73 6.94 -9.73
C TYR A 8 8.94 7.10 -10.66
N ALA A 9 9.11 6.17 -11.62
CA ALA A 9 10.28 6.18 -12.49
C ALA A 9 10.28 7.40 -13.43
N GLN A 10 9.11 7.80 -13.93
CA GLN A 10 8.93 9.04 -14.69
C GLN A 10 9.20 10.28 -13.84
N VAL A 11 8.68 10.37 -12.61
CA VAL A 11 8.97 11.49 -11.69
C VAL A 11 10.47 11.60 -11.43
N ARG A 12 11.13 10.50 -11.07
CA ARG A 12 12.57 10.49 -10.82
C ARG A 12 13.36 11.01 -12.02
N ARG A 13 13.06 10.52 -13.23
CA ARG A 13 13.73 10.98 -14.46
C ARG A 13 13.45 12.46 -14.74
N HIS A 14 12.20 12.89 -14.60
CA HIS A 14 11.80 14.26 -14.86
C HIS A 14 12.47 15.24 -13.89
N VAL A 15 12.42 14.97 -12.59
CA VAL A 15 13.06 15.81 -11.56
C VAL A 15 14.57 15.87 -11.77
N GLN A 16 15.22 14.73 -12.06
CA GLN A 16 16.65 14.70 -12.36
C GLN A 16 16.98 15.54 -13.61
N GLN A 17 16.22 15.40 -14.70
CA GLN A 17 16.40 16.21 -15.90
C GLN A 17 16.28 17.70 -15.61
N VAL A 18 15.25 18.12 -14.85
CA VAL A 18 15.08 19.54 -14.49
C VAL A 18 16.28 20.05 -13.71
N VAL A 19 16.80 19.26 -12.76
CA VAL A 19 17.99 19.63 -11.97
C VAL A 19 19.23 19.74 -12.84
N ASP A 20 19.45 18.79 -13.74
CA ASP A 20 20.62 18.74 -14.62
C ASP A 20 20.60 19.88 -15.63
N GLU A 21 19.44 20.17 -16.22
CA GLU A 21 19.24 21.22 -17.22
C GLU A 21 19.17 22.63 -16.63
N THR A 22 19.10 22.80 -15.31
CA THR A 22 19.05 24.13 -14.69
C THR A 22 20.45 24.66 -14.40
N TYR A 23 21.14 25.27 -15.36
CA TYR A 23 22.45 25.89 -15.14
C TYR A 23 22.53 27.25 -15.83
N ALA A 24 23.47 28.10 -15.42
CA ALA A 24 23.66 29.41 -16.05
C ALA A 24 23.95 29.26 -17.55
N GLY A 25 23.11 29.87 -18.38
CA GLY A 25 23.14 29.76 -19.84
C GLY A 25 22.16 28.73 -20.43
N SER A 26 21.46 27.92 -19.61
CA SER A 26 20.49 26.95 -20.12
C SER A 26 19.22 27.61 -20.65
N SER A 27 18.75 27.19 -21.82
CA SER A 27 17.45 27.61 -22.37
C SER A 27 16.28 26.75 -21.88
N TYR A 28 16.52 25.72 -21.08
CA TYR A 28 15.49 24.82 -20.59
C TYR A 28 14.46 25.55 -19.71
N ASN A 29 13.17 25.40 -20.01
CA ASN A 29 12.06 26.18 -19.42
C ASN A 29 12.08 27.71 -19.69
N TYR A 30 12.84 28.16 -20.69
CA TYR A 30 12.80 29.52 -21.20
C TYR A 30 12.37 29.54 -22.68
N VAL A 31 11.99 30.71 -23.18
CA VAL A 31 11.61 30.91 -24.60
C VAL A 31 12.81 30.87 -25.57
N GLY A 32 14.04 30.76 -25.06
CA GLY A 32 15.27 30.66 -25.85
C GLY A 32 15.85 32.01 -26.30
N GLY A 33 16.93 31.96 -27.08
CA GLY A 33 17.69 33.16 -27.48
C GLY A 33 18.47 33.74 -26.30
N ASP A 34 18.31 35.04 -26.06
CA ASP A 34 18.94 35.74 -24.93
C ASP A 34 18.27 35.42 -23.58
N PHE A 35 17.11 34.76 -23.59
CA PHE A 35 16.37 34.36 -22.39
C PHE A 35 16.80 32.97 -21.95
N VAL A 36 17.74 32.93 -21.01
CA VAL A 36 18.31 31.70 -20.45
C VAL A 36 18.34 31.78 -18.92
N GLN A 37 18.47 30.63 -18.27
CA GLN A 37 18.70 30.54 -16.84
C GLN A 37 19.98 31.30 -16.48
N SER A 38 19.92 32.09 -15.41
CA SER A 38 21.07 32.81 -14.85
C SER A 38 21.30 32.36 -13.41
N THR A 39 20.94 33.20 -12.44
CA THR A 39 21.04 32.93 -11.00
C THR A 39 19.67 32.78 -10.34
N ALA A 40 18.60 32.69 -11.12
CA ALA A 40 17.25 32.55 -10.57
C ALA A 40 17.12 31.21 -9.82
N PRO A 41 16.50 31.20 -8.62
CA PRO A 41 16.31 29.97 -7.87
C PRO A 41 15.41 29.00 -8.64
N LEU A 42 15.75 27.71 -8.59
CA LEU A 42 14.92 26.68 -9.19
C LEU A 42 13.76 26.36 -8.25
N MET A 43 12.55 26.75 -8.61
CA MET A 43 11.34 26.40 -7.90
C MET A 43 10.41 25.59 -8.79
N ASN A 44 9.89 24.50 -8.26
CA ASN A 44 8.73 23.85 -8.84
C ASN A 44 7.51 24.72 -8.53
N SER A 45 6.81 25.19 -9.57
CA SER A 45 5.67 26.09 -9.39
C SER A 45 4.38 25.35 -9.05
N GLU A 46 4.34 24.04 -9.29
CA GLU A 46 3.19 23.16 -9.09
C GLU A 46 3.61 21.69 -9.36
N TYR A 47 3.22 20.78 -8.48
CA TYR A 47 3.32 19.34 -8.76
C TYR A 47 2.14 18.57 -8.17
N GLY A 48 1.78 17.48 -8.84
CA GLY A 48 0.76 16.53 -8.39
C GLY A 48 0.94 15.17 -9.04
N GLY A 49 0.33 14.13 -8.48
CA GLY A 49 0.24 12.82 -9.14
C GLY A 49 -1.05 12.65 -9.92
N ILE A 50 -2.13 13.26 -9.46
CA ILE A 50 -3.47 13.17 -10.05
C ILE A 50 -3.78 14.53 -10.63
N GLY A 51 -4.06 14.63 -11.91
CA GLY A 51 -4.49 15.88 -12.54
C GLY A 51 -5.99 15.94 -12.78
N ALA A 52 -6.46 17.10 -13.22
CA ALA A 52 -7.82 17.26 -13.72
C ALA A 52 -8.17 16.14 -14.73
N ARG A 53 -9.28 15.44 -14.47
CA ARG A 53 -9.82 14.31 -15.26
C ARG A 53 -9.10 12.97 -15.13
N ASP A 54 -8.12 12.82 -14.25
CA ASP A 54 -7.57 11.49 -13.94
C ASP A 54 -8.54 10.63 -13.13
N GLY A 55 -9.58 11.25 -12.55
CA GLY A 55 -10.60 10.62 -11.71
C GLY A 55 -10.34 10.82 -10.23
N ASP A 56 -11.27 10.37 -9.40
CA ASP A 56 -11.18 10.44 -7.95
C ASP A 56 -10.29 9.30 -7.42
N GLN A 57 -9.08 9.64 -7.01
CA GLN A 57 -8.00 8.70 -6.64
C GLN A 57 -7.28 9.18 -5.39
N ASP A 58 -6.61 8.27 -4.70
CA ASP A 58 -5.76 8.64 -3.57
C ASP A 58 -4.51 9.43 -4.00
N ILE A 59 -4.15 10.42 -3.19
CA ILE A 59 -2.91 11.19 -3.37
C ILE A 59 -1.79 10.78 -2.41
N ALA A 60 -2.11 9.96 -1.41
CA ALA A 60 -1.16 9.63 -0.34
C ALA A 60 0.10 8.96 -0.90
N TRP A 61 -0.06 8.10 -1.90
CA TRP A 61 1.08 7.43 -2.53
C TRP A 61 1.97 8.38 -3.32
N CYS A 62 1.37 9.15 -4.23
CA CYS A 62 2.11 10.01 -5.15
C CYS A 62 2.74 11.20 -4.45
N PHE A 63 2.03 11.83 -3.51
CA PHE A 63 2.56 12.90 -2.69
C PHE A 63 3.86 12.49 -2.02
N LYS A 64 3.88 11.32 -1.34
CA LYS A 64 5.06 10.85 -0.61
C LYS A 64 6.31 10.70 -1.49
N TYR A 65 6.23 9.96 -2.61
CA TYR A 65 7.43 9.74 -3.41
C TYR A 65 7.82 10.97 -4.23
N GLN A 66 6.87 11.80 -4.67
CA GLN A 66 7.16 13.04 -5.40
C GLN A 66 7.88 14.04 -4.49
N THR A 67 7.40 14.25 -3.27
CA THR A 67 8.06 15.12 -2.29
C THR A 67 9.46 14.59 -1.95
N ASN A 68 9.62 13.29 -1.77
CA ASN A 68 10.94 12.69 -1.51
C ASN A 68 11.92 12.96 -2.68
N GLU A 69 11.50 12.78 -3.93
CA GLU A 69 12.34 13.05 -5.11
C GLU A 69 12.70 14.53 -5.25
N LEU A 70 11.75 15.45 -5.02
CA LEU A 70 12.04 16.89 -5.02
C LEU A 70 13.07 17.25 -3.92
N ARG A 71 12.89 16.70 -2.71
CA ARG A 71 13.74 16.99 -1.54
C ARG A 71 15.14 16.35 -1.62
N ARG A 72 15.37 15.41 -2.54
CA ARG A 72 16.67 14.79 -2.82
C ARG A 72 17.67 15.78 -3.43
N HIS A 73 17.21 16.94 -3.91
CA HIS A 73 18.03 17.90 -4.64
C HIS A 73 18.13 19.25 -3.92
N ALA A 74 19.33 19.59 -3.43
CA ALA A 74 19.61 20.91 -2.84
C ALA A 74 19.39 22.08 -3.82
N LYS A 75 19.42 21.80 -5.13
CA LYS A 75 19.21 22.79 -6.19
C LYS A 75 17.76 23.26 -6.27
N ILE A 76 16.79 22.46 -5.83
CA ILE A 76 15.37 22.80 -5.83
C ILE A 76 15.10 23.61 -4.55
N CYS A 77 14.93 24.91 -4.69
CA CYS A 77 14.78 25.86 -3.58
C CYS A 77 13.37 25.89 -2.98
N GLY A 78 12.40 25.24 -3.63
CA GLY A 78 11.02 25.19 -3.17
C GLY A 78 10.10 24.47 -4.16
N TYR A 79 8.92 24.10 -3.68
CA TYR A 79 7.87 23.46 -4.46
C TYR A 79 6.49 23.87 -3.94
N VAL A 80 5.49 23.79 -4.81
CA VAL A 80 4.09 24.03 -4.49
C VAL A 80 3.31 22.77 -4.87
N TYR A 81 2.64 22.15 -3.90
CA TYR A 81 1.71 21.07 -4.21
C TYR A 81 0.43 21.66 -4.81
N THR A 82 -0.14 20.97 -5.80
CA THR A 82 -1.26 21.43 -6.63
C THR A 82 -2.38 22.16 -5.87
N GLU A 83 -2.99 21.57 -4.85
CA GLU A 83 -4.04 22.22 -4.07
C GLU A 83 -4.14 21.73 -2.63
N LEU A 84 -4.78 22.54 -1.78
CA LEU A 84 -4.99 22.24 -0.36
C LEU A 84 -6.27 21.45 -0.14
N ASP A 85 -7.36 21.88 -0.77
CA ASP A 85 -8.69 21.27 -0.76
C ASP A 85 -9.11 20.89 -2.18
N ASP A 86 -9.80 19.75 -2.32
CA ASP A 86 -10.35 19.32 -3.62
C ASP A 86 -11.22 20.39 -4.26
N ILE A 87 -11.28 20.40 -5.58
CA ILE A 87 -12.24 21.19 -6.39
C ILE A 87 -13.16 20.27 -7.22
N GLU A 88 -14.18 20.83 -7.88
CA GLU A 88 -15.29 20.04 -8.46
C GLU A 88 -14.91 19.08 -9.62
N TRP A 89 -13.68 19.17 -10.13
CA TRP A 89 -13.18 18.34 -11.24
C TRP A 89 -11.77 17.79 -11.02
N GLU A 90 -11.21 18.00 -9.83
CA GLU A 90 -9.86 17.61 -9.45
C GLU A 90 -9.86 17.28 -7.96
N HIS A 91 -9.64 16.00 -7.64
CA HIS A 91 -9.81 15.43 -6.29
C HIS A 91 -8.44 15.14 -5.65
N ASN A 92 -7.49 16.06 -5.82
CA ASN A 92 -6.10 15.84 -5.45
C ASN A 92 -5.64 16.70 -4.26
N GLY A 93 -6.56 17.28 -3.48
CA GLY A 93 -6.30 18.08 -2.29
C GLY A 93 -5.93 17.25 -1.06
N PHE A 94 -5.32 17.90 -0.06
CA PHE A 94 -5.06 17.27 1.24
C PHE A 94 -6.33 17.03 2.08
N VAL A 95 -7.38 17.78 1.79
CA VAL A 95 -8.73 17.63 2.36
C VAL A 95 -9.75 17.64 1.23
N ASN A 96 -10.95 17.15 1.52
CA ASN A 96 -12.05 17.17 0.55
C ASN A 96 -12.53 18.61 0.30
N TYR A 97 -13.41 18.79 -0.69
CA TYR A 97 -13.98 20.10 -1.07
C TYR A 97 -14.63 20.85 0.10
N ASP A 98 -15.30 20.13 1.00
CA ASP A 98 -15.92 20.69 2.21
C ASP A 98 -14.94 20.80 3.39
N ARG A 99 -13.65 20.58 3.16
CA ARG A 99 -12.53 20.54 4.11
C ARG A 99 -12.59 19.40 5.12
N THR A 100 -13.44 18.39 4.91
CA THR A 100 -13.37 17.16 5.69
C THR A 100 -12.05 16.43 5.42
N PRO A 101 -11.48 15.75 6.44
CA PRO A 101 -10.15 15.18 6.31
C PRO A 101 -10.12 13.97 5.36
N LYS A 102 -8.99 13.80 4.66
CA LYS A 102 -8.62 12.54 4.00
C LYS A 102 -7.67 11.73 4.87
N ALA A 103 -7.75 10.41 4.84
CA ALA A 103 -6.79 9.54 5.50
C ALA A 103 -5.63 9.19 4.58
N PHE A 104 -4.39 9.36 5.06
CA PHE A 104 -3.17 9.09 4.29
C PHE A 104 -2.55 7.73 4.58
N GLY A 105 -2.81 7.15 5.75
CA GLY A 105 -2.36 5.81 6.12
C GLY A 105 -0.85 5.66 6.39
N TYR A 106 -0.07 6.74 6.50
CA TYR A 106 1.37 6.63 6.76
C TYR A 106 1.71 6.04 8.14
N ASP A 107 0.86 6.28 9.13
CA ASP A 107 1.00 5.81 10.50
C ASP A 107 0.87 4.28 10.64
N PHE A 108 0.21 3.64 9.67
CA PHE A 108 0.18 2.18 9.52
C PHE A 108 1.58 1.59 9.36
N PHE A 109 2.47 2.28 8.64
CA PHE A 109 3.84 1.83 8.42
C PHE A 109 4.79 2.37 9.46
N VAL A 110 4.68 3.65 9.84
CA VAL A 110 5.57 4.26 10.85
C VAL A 110 4.73 4.93 11.92
N PRO A 111 4.68 4.41 13.15
CA PRO A 111 3.85 4.97 14.21
C PRO A 111 4.07 6.48 14.41
N GLY A 112 2.96 7.23 14.31
CA GLY A 112 2.94 8.68 14.45
C GLY A 112 3.42 9.47 13.22
N MET A 113 3.66 8.82 12.08
CA MET A 113 3.96 9.52 10.82
C MET A 113 2.69 10.11 10.21
N SER A 114 2.81 11.32 9.67
CA SER A 114 1.73 12.08 9.05
C SER A 114 2.21 12.85 7.82
N VAL A 115 1.30 13.54 7.15
CA VAL A 115 1.62 14.49 6.07
C VAL A 115 2.61 15.56 6.53
N ALA A 116 2.63 15.91 7.82
CA ALA A 116 3.54 16.89 8.38
C ALA A 116 5.01 16.43 8.33
N ASP A 117 5.29 15.12 8.48
CA ASP A 117 6.65 14.60 8.38
C ASP A 117 7.24 14.78 6.98
N LEU A 118 6.40 14.66 5.93
CA LEU A 118 6.82 14.86 4.54
C LEU A 118 7.11 16.34 4.21
N ASN A 119 6.47 17.25 4.94
CA ASN A 119 6.66 18.70 4.81
C ASN A 119 7.57 19.29 5.90
N ALA A 120 8.20 18.45 6.73
CA ALA A 120 9.05 18.91 7.82
C ALA A 120 10.24 19.73 7.31
N ALA A 121 10.58 20.80 8.04
CA ALA A 121 11.71 21.65 7.68
C ALA A 121 13.05 20.91 7.77
N ASN A 122 13.18 20.00 8.74
CA ASN A 122 14.25 19.01 8.83
C ASN A 122 13.71 17.66 8.40
N TYR A 123 14.25 17.10 7.32
CA TYR A 123 13.71 15.92 6.67
C TYR A 123 14.77 14.84 6.48
N VAL A 124 14.35 13.58 6.57
CA VAL A 124 15.12 12.43 6.12
C VAL A 124 14.43 11.73 4.95
N GLY A 125 15.18 11.53 3.88
CA GLY A 125 14.72 10.89 2.66
C GLY A 125 15.46 9.59 2.37
N LEU A 126 14.74 8.67 1.72
CA LEU A 126 15.26 7.38 1.28
C LEU A 126 15.36 7.43 -0.25
N ASP A 127 16.56 7.22 -0.79
CA ASP A 127 16.79 7.23 -2.24
C ASP A 127 16.45 5.86 -2.84
N ALA A 128 15.16 5.54 -2.84
CA ALA A 128 14.61 4.28 -3.33
C ALA A 128 13.17 4.46 -3.83
N PRO A 129 12.65 3.54 -4.66
CA PRO A 129 11.23 3.49 -5.00
C PRO A 129 10.34 3.39 -3.75
N PRO A 130 9.09 3.92 -3.79
CA PRO A 130 8.17 3.82 -2.66
C PRO A 130 7.87 2.36 -2.28
N CYS A 131 7.82 1.47 -3.28
CA CYS A 131 7.90 0.03 -3.12
C CYS A 131 8.74 -0.57 -4.25
N GLN A 132 9.51 -1.61 -3.95
CA GLN A 132 10.27 -2.38 -4.92
C GLN A 132 10.11 -3.89 -4.69
N THR A 133 10.38 -4.70 -5.70
CA THR A 133 10.35 -6.16 -5.57
C THR A 133 11.76 -6.71 -5.47
N LEU A 134 12.05 -7.48 -4.42
CA LEU A 134 13.30 -8.21 -4.24
C LEU A 134 13.03 -9.71 -3.96
N SER A 135 14.01 -10.56 -4.24
CA SER A 135 13.91 -11.99 -3.94
C SER A 135 14.05 -12.26 -2.44
N ALA A 136 13.39 -13.31 -1.94
CA ALA A 136 13.61 -13.82 -0.59
C ALA A 136 15.10 -14.04 -0.30
N GLY A 137 15.55 -13.56 0.88
CA GLY A 137 16.96 -13.67 1.30
C GLY A 137 17.92 -12.66 0.66
N ALA A 138 17.45 -11.77 -0.23
CA ALA A 138 18.29 -10.77 -0.88
C ALA A 138 18.82 -9.72 0.11
N GLN A 139 19.93 -9.07 -0.26
CA GLN A 139 20.46 -7.91 0.44
C GLN A 139 19.66 -6.67 0.03
N LEU A 140 19.08 -5.97 1.01
CA LEU A 140 18.51 -4.64 0.84
C LEU A 140 19.61 -3.61 1.12
N THR A 141 19.77 -2.65 0.20
CA THR A 141 20.67 -1.49 0.36
C THR A 141 19.89 -0.24 -0.04
N VAL A 142 19.71 0.70 0.90
CA VAL A 142 18.96 1.94 0.68
C VAL A 142 19.85 3.13 1.05
N PRO A 143 20.25 3.97 0.07
CA PRO A 143 20.91 5.22 0.36
C PRO A 143 19.97 6.18 1.09
N VAL A 144 20.51 6.91 2.05
CA VAL A 144 19.76 7.87 2.86
C VAL A 144 20.34 9.26 2.66
N PHE A 145 19.48 10.27 2.63
CA PHE A 145 19.89 11.66 2.65
C PHE A 145 19.12 12.45 3.71
N THR A 146 19.71 13.53 4.19
CA THR A 146 19.01 14.53 5.01
C THR A 146 18.86 15.83 4.25
N SER A 147 17.73 16.50 4.41
CA SER A 147 17.44 17.84 3.89
C SER A 147 17.08 18.74 5.07
N LEU A 148 18.05 19.50 5.58
CA LEU A 148 17.96 20.20 6.87
C LEU A 148 17.87 21.72 6.69
N TRP A 149 16.65 22.25 6.66
CA TRP A 149 16.36 23.67 6.48
C TRP A 149 15.70 24.33 7.70
N GLY A 150 15.40 23.56 8.74
CA GLY A 150 14.73 24.02 9.95
C GLY A 150 15.67 24.51 11.05
N THR A 151 15.14 24.50 12.27
CA THR A 151 15.89 24.73 13.51
C THR A 151 17.06 23.72 13.59
N PRO A 152 18.25 24.14 14.04
CA PRO A 152 19.37 23.23 14.26
C PRO A 152 18.95 22.02 15.12
N LEU A 153 19.42 20.84 14.73
CA LEU A 153 19.29 19.61 15.52
C LEU A 153 20.63 19.36 16.20
N ASP A 154 20.61 19.19 17.52
CA ASP A 154 21.79 18.84 18.29
C ASP A 154 22.05 17.33 18.18
N ALA A 155 23.27 16.99 17.78
CA ALA A 155 23.77 15.62 17.56
C ALA A 155 22.73 14.66 16.93
N PRO A 156 22.19 14.98 15.73
CA PRO A 156 21.11 14.19 15.17
C PRO A 156 21.57 12.78 14.82
N ARG A 157 20.64 11.84 14.96
CA ARG A 157 20.82 10.45 14.56
C ARG A 157 19.62 9.97 13.77
N LEU A 158 19.87 9.03 12.88
CA LEU A 158 18.83 8.31 12.18
C LEU A 158 18.60 6.98 12.87
N VAL A 159 17.43 6.78 13.45
CA VAL A 159 17.01 5.48 13.98
C VAL A 159 16.18 4.77 12.91
N TRP A 160 16.53 3.53 12.59
CA TRP A 160 15.84 2.76 11.57
C TRP A 160 15.44 1.37 12.06
N GLN A 161 14.37 0.84 11.46
CA GLN A 161 13.83 -0.47 11.77
C GLN A 161 13.30 -1.11 10.48
N LEU A 162 13.64 -2.38 10.26
CA LEU A 162 13.04 -3.20 9.21
C LEU A 162 11.98 -4.11 9.83
N ALA A 163 10.71 -3.83 9.55
CA ALA A 163 9.62 -4.76 9.84
C ALA A 163 9.37 -5.68 8.65
N PHE A 164 8.90 -6.89 8.92
CA PHE A 164 8.50 -7.87 7.93
C PHE A 164 7.14 -8.46 8.27
N THR A 165 6.22 -8.36 7.33
CA THR A 165 4.88 -8.93 7.36
C THR A 165 4.84 -10.17 6.49
N ASP A 166 4.50 -11.32 7.06
CA ASP A 166 4.47 -12.58 6.35
C ASP A 166 3.14 -12.85 5.61
N ARG A 167 3.07 -13.99 4.91
CA ARG A 167 1.87 -14.45 4.17
C ARG A 167 0.71 -14.90 5.07
N LEU A 168 0.81 -14.70 6.38
CA LEU A 168 -0.25 -14.91 7.37
C LEU A 168 -0.67 -13.58 8.02
N GLY A 169 -0.14 -12.44 7.54
CA GLY A 169 -0.45 -11.10 8.05
C GLY A 169 0.30 -10.77 9.35
N GLN A 170 1.24 -11.61 9.77
CA GLN A 170 1.97 -11.41 11.02
C GLN A 170 3.20 -10.53 10.79
N SER A 171 3.29 -9.45 11.54
CA SER A 171 4.38 -8.47 11.45
C SER A 171 5.37 -8.65 12.59
N ARG A 172 6.67 -8.57 12.26
CA ARG A 172 7.74 -8.55 13.26
C ARG A 172 8.91 -7.70 12.81
N THR A 173 9.64 -7.12 13.76
CA THR A 173 10.95 -6.52 13.49
C THR A 173 11.95 -7.63 13.16
N VAL A 174 12.65 -7.48 12.03
CA VAL A 174 13.69 -8.43 11.59
C VAL A 174 15.09 -7.83 11.65
N ASP A 175 15.19 -6.50 11.61
CA ASP A 175 16.46 -5.78 11.80
C ASP A 175 16.19 -4.35 12.31
N HIS A 176 17.20 -3.72 12.89
CA HIS A 176 17.16 -2.32 13.32
C HIS A 176 18.57 -1.75 13.51
N GLY A 177 18.69 -0.43 13.54
CA GLY A 177 19.96 0.20 13.83
C GLY A 177 19.87 1.71 13.99
N VAL A 178 21.04 2.31 14.16
CA VAL A 178 21.22 3.75 14.27
C VAL A 178 22.37 4.16 13.35
N LEU A 179 22.15 5.19 12.54
CA LEU A 179 23.21 5.86 11.78
C LEU A 179 23.47 7.25 12.37
N PRO A 180 24.73 7.59 12.69
CA PRO A 180 25.06 8.96 13.07
C PRO A 180 24.86 9.89 11.88
N VAL A 181 24.23 11.04 12.10
CA VAL A 181 23.99 12.04 11.05
C VAL A 181 24.87 13.25 11.32
N THR A 182 25.70 13.61 10.36
CA THR A 182 26.41 14.90 10.41
C THR A 182 25.45 16.00 9.95
N ALA A 183 25.00 16.84 10.88
CA ALA A 183 24.11 17.94 10.59
C ALA A 183 24.77 18.97 9.67
N GLN A 184 24.35 19.02 8.41
CA GLN A 184 24.71 20.09 7.49
C GLN A 184 23.50 20.96 7.25
N ARG A 185 23.54 22.18 7.78
CA ARG A 185 22.43 23.13 7.65
C ARG A 185 22.34 23.64 6.22
N PHE A 186 21.11 23.90 5.81
CA PHE A 186 20.79 24.49 4.51
C PHE A 186 21.37 23.69 3.35
N ALA A 187 21.33 22.37 3.49
CA ALA A 187 21.91 21.44 2.56
C ALA A 187 21.08 20.17 2.47
N VAL A 188 21.23 19.51 1.32
CA VAL A 188 20.93 18.10 1.17
C VAL A 188 22.25 17.35 1.25
N ALA A 189 22.38 16.46 2.22
CA ALA A 189 23.61 15.72 2.50
C ALA A 189 23.36 14.22 2.51
N ASN A 190 24.35 13.45 2.04
CA ASN A 190 24.36 12.00 2.15
C ASN A 190 24.47 11.61 3.63
N ALA A 191 23.56 10.75 4.09
CA ALA A 191 23.46 10.28 5.47
C ALA A 191 23.87 8.79 5.63
N GLY A 192 24.47 8.21 4.59
CA GLY A 192 24.96 6.84 4.57
C GLY A 192 24.03 5.87 3.84
N LEU A 193 24.26 4.58 4.09
CA LEU A 193 23.49 3.47 3.54
C LEU A 193 22.86 2.70 4.70
N ILE A 194 21.59 2.30 4.55
CA ILE A 194 20.99 1.26 5.37
C ILE A 194 21.11 -0.05 4.61
N GLU A 195 21.74 -1.04 5.24
CA GLU A 195 21.94 -2.37 4.69
C GLU A 195 21.32 -3.41 5.63
N SER A 196 20.45 -4.26 5.10
CA SER A 196 19.80 -5.34 5.87
C SER A 196 19.55 -6.54 4.98
N LYS A 197 19.72 -7.75 5.53
CA LYS A 197 19.33 -8.97 4.82
C LYS A 197 17.83 -9.19 4.96
N LEU A 198 17.13 -9.38 3.84
CA LEU A 198 15.71 -9.70 3.86
C LEU A 198 15.49 -11.14 4.36
N PRO A 199 14.37 -11.43 5.03
CA PRO A 199 14.01 -12.79 5.39
C PRO A 199 14.01 -13.72 4.16
N ALA A 200 14.44 -14.97 4.35
CA ALA A 200 14.38 -16.03 3.34
C ALA A 200 12.95 -16.60 3.18
N ALA A 201 11.95 -15.72 3.24
CA ALA A 201 10.55 -16.05 3.11
C ALA A 201 9.84 -14.93 2.32
N PRO A 202 8.79 -15.25 1.56
CA PRO A 202 7.96 -14.25 0.92
C PRO A 202 7.15 -13.42 1.92
N GLY A 203 6.93 -12.15 1.61
CA GLY A 203 6.20 -11.21 2.45
C GLY A 203 6.40 -9.77 2.01
N LEU A 204 6.14 -8.83 2.92
CA LEU A 204 6.32 -7.40 2.72
C LEU A 204 7.27 -6.88 3.79
N ALA A 205 8.40 -6.31 3.40
CA ALA A 205 9.27 -5.60 4.31
C ALA A 205 8.99 -4.10 4.27
N THR A 206 9.06 -3.45 5.43
CA THR A 206 8.93 -1.99 5.56
C THR A 206 10.15 -1.46 6.29
N LEU A 207 10.99 -0.71 5.58
CA LEU A 207 12.10 0.02 6.17
C LEU A 207 11.57 1.36 6.68
N MET A 208 11.53 1.52 7.99
CA MET A 208 11.08 2.72 8.68
C MET A 208 12.29 3.51 9.17
N VAL A 209 12.23 4.83 9.09
CA VAL A 209 13.28 5.70 9.62
C VAL A 209 12.70 6.87 10.42
N ARG A 210 13.45 7.31 11.43
CA ARG A 210 13.19 8.50 12.23
C ARG A 210 14.47 9.31 12.37
N LEU A 211 14.41 10.59 12.03
CA LEU A 211 15.46 11.56 12.34
C LEU A 211 15.18 12.11 13.75
N GLU A 212 16.07 11.80 14.69
CA GLU A 212 15.96 12.18 16.10
C GLU A 212 17.08 13.16 16.49
N ALA A 213 16.75 14.15 17.32
CA ALA A 213 17.74 14.94 18.05
C ALA A 213 18.27 14.17 19.28
N GLU A 214 19.31 14.70 19.93
CA GLU A 214 19.92 14.08 21.12
C GLU A 214 18.91 13.79 22.23
N ASP A 215 17.99 14.73 22.48
CA ASP A 215 16.93 14.66 23.50
C ASP A 215 15.79 13.68 23.18
N GLY A 216 15.83 13.03 22.01
CA GLY A 216 14.80 12.09 21.54
C GLY A 216 13.65 12.74 20.77
N THR A 217 13.68 14.06 20.55
CA THR A 217 12.70 14.75 19.70
C THR A 217 12.78 14.23 18.27
N ILE A 218 11.66 13.74 17.74
CA ILE A 218 11.56 13.24 16.36
C ILE A 218 11.28 14.43 15.44
N ALA A 219 12.24 14.75 14.58
CA ALA A 219 12.13 15.84 13.61
C ALA A 219 11.33 15.42 12.35
N CYS A 220 11.46 14.16 11.93
CA CYS A 220 10.82 13.63 10.74
C CYS A 220 10.83 12.10 10.75
N ARG A 221 9.80 11.51 10.15
CA ARG A 221 9.65 10.07 9.87
C ARG A 221 9.53 9.83 8.37
N ASN A 222 10.01 8.68 7.90
CA ASN A 222 9.83 8.24 6.52
C ASN A 222 9.89 6.71 6.43
N TYR A 223 9.50 6.13 5.30
CA TYR A 223 9.62 4.70 5.05
C TYR A 223 9.72 4.36 3.56
N VAL A 224 10.16 3.14 3.24
CA VAL A 224 9.93 2.50 1.93
C VAL A 224 9.52 1.05 2.15
N ASN A 225 8.83 0.48 1.17
CA ASN A 225 8.41 -0.92 1.21
C ASN A 225 9.21 -1.78 0.24
N VAL A 226 9.26 -3.08 0.52
CA VAL A 226 9.85 -4.08 -0.35
C VAL A 226 8.92 -5.29 -0.39
N GLU A 227 8.33 -5.56 -1.55
CA GLU A 227 7.70 -6.85 -1.81
C GLU A 227 8.79 -7.92 -1.91
N VAL A 228 8.78 -8.88 -0.99
CA VAL A 228 9.72 -10.00 -0.97
C VAL A 228 9.05 -11.19 -1.65
N ARG A 229 9.53 -11.54 -2.85
CA ARG A 229 8.94 -12.64 -3.63
C ARG A 229 9.57 -13.99 -3.33
N PRO A 230 8.76 -15.07 -3.34
CA PRO A 230 9.30 -16.41 -3.26
C PRO A 230 9.94 -16.79 -4.60
N ILE A 231 10.83 -17.79 -4.57
CA ILE A 231 11.32 -18.44 -5.79
C ILE A 231 10.18 -19.21 -6.48
N GLN A 232 9.28 -19.81 -5.70
CA GLN A 232 8.11 -20.56 -6.19
C GLN A 232 6.88 -20.22 -5.34
N ARG A 233 5.74 -19.94 -6.00
CA ARG A 233 4.45 -19.81 -5.32
C ARG A 233 3.80 -21.18 -5.21
N LEU A 234 3.67 -21.66 -3.98
CA LEU A 234 2.93 -22.88 -3.67
C LEU A 234 1.52 -22.51 -3.21
N SER A 235 0.52 -23.11 -3.86
CA SER A 235 -0.89 -23.03 -3.46
C SER A 235 -1.22 -23.97 -2.31
N THR A 236 -0.37 -24.96 -2.05
CA THR A 236 -0.50 -25.92 -0.95
C THR A 236 0.87 -26.22 -0.36
N GLU A 237 0.97 -26.14 0.97
CA GLU A 237 2.22 -26.31 1.72
C GLU A 237 1.97 -27.25 2.90
N ALA A 238 2.78 -28.30 3.05
CA ALA A 238 2.74 -29.17 4.23
C ALA A 238 3.32 -28.44 5.46
N ARG A 239 2.82 -28.79 6.64
CA ARG A 239 3.26 -28.28 7.95
C ARG A 239 3.45 -29.44 8.91
N ASP A 240 4.17 -29.21 10.00
CA ASP A 240 4.33 -30.19 11.08
C ASP A 240 2.97 -30.61 11.70
N ASP A 241 1.99 -29.70 11.67
CA ASP A 241 0.67 -29.86 12.28
C ASP A 241 -0.49 -29.91 11.28
N GLY A 242 -0.19 -30.09 9.99
CA GLY A 242 -1.19 -30.24 8.93
C GLY A 242 -0.80 -29.55 7.63
N TRP A 243 -1.66 -28.67 7.10
CA TRP A 243 -1.50 -28.10 5.75
C TRP A 243 -1.92 -26.63 5.67
N THR A 244 -1.32 -25.89 4.74
CA THR A 244 -1.78 -24.57 4.31
C THR A 244 -2.24 -24.63 2.86
N ILE A 245 -3.44 -24.16 2.56
CA ILE A 245 -3.99 -23.99 1.21
C ILE A 245 -4.22 -22.51 0.96
N ARG A 246 -3.85 -22.02 -0.21
CA ARG A 246 -4.01 -20.61 -0.60
C ARG A 246 -4.84 -20.52 -1.87
N LEU A 247 -5.90 -19.74 -1.79
CA LEU A 247 -6.80 -19.50 -2.90
C LEU A 247 -6.32 -18.30 -3.70
N THR A 248 -6.41 -18.40 -5.02
CA THR A 248 -6.28 -17.22 -5.88
C THR A 248 -7.66 -16.56 -5.96
N PRO A 249 -7.83 -15.27 -5.59
CA PRO A 249 -9.14 -14.62 -5.59
C PRO A 249 -9.89 -14.72 -6.93
N GLY A 250 -9.17 -14.65 -8.06
CA GLY A 250 -9.77 -14.78 -9.40
C GLY A 250 -10.12 -16.21 -9.82
N GLN A 251 -9.62 -17.25 -9.14
CA GLN A 251 -9.87 -18.66 -9.49
C GLN A 251 -11.17 -19.16 -8.83
N ILE A 252 -12.28 -18.56 -9.23
CA ILE A 252 -13.61 -18.86 -8.68
C ILE A 252 -14.21 -20.12 -9.29
N ALA A 253 -14.98 -20.87 -8.50
CA ALA A 253 -15.80 -21.98 -8.98
C ALA A 253 -17.18 -21.50 -9.48
N GLY A 254 -17.69 -20.41 -8.92
CA GLY A 254 -18.95 -19.80 -9.33
C GLY A 254 -19.21 -18.47 -8.64
N THR A 255 -20.12 -17.68 -9.19
CA THR A 255 -20.57 -16.41 -8.62
C THR A 255 -21.97 -16.06 -9.08
N SER A 256 -22.75 -15.38 -8.24
CA SER A 256 -24.01 -14.77 -8.69
C SER A 256 -23.86 -13.35 -9.20
N TRP A 257 -22.70 -12.71 -8.97
CA TRP A 257 -22.47 -11.38 -9.50
C TRP A 257 -22.30 -11.45 -11.02
N PRO A 258 -23.05 -10.64 -11.79
CA PRO A 258 -23.02 -10.73 -13.25
C PRO A 258 -21.72 -10.18 -13.85
N LYS A 259 -21.06 -9.25 -13.15
CA LYS A 259 -19.86 -8.54 -13.64
C LYS A 259 -18.88 -8.24 -12.50
N PRO A 260 -18.30 -9.28 -11.84
CA PRO A 260 -17.22 -9.05 -10.90
C PRO A 260 -15.99 -8.49 -11.64
N PHE A 261 -15.20 -7.67 -10.95
CA PHE A 261 -13.88 -7.28 -11.41
C PHE A 261 -12.84 -8.29 -10.92
N ILE A 262 -12.15 -8.91 -11.88
CA ILE A 262 -11.04 -9.83 -11.67
C ILE A 262 -9.92 -9.41 -12.64
N PRO A 263 -8.74 -8.98 -12.16
CA PRO A 263 -7.62 -8.64 -13.03
C PRO A 263 -7.10 -9.89 -13.75
N ALA A 264 -6.36 -9.70 -14.84
CA ALA A 264 -5.88 -10.80 -15.70
C ALA A 264 -5.02 -11.84 -14.95
N ASP A 265 -4.33 -11.44 -13.88
CA ASP A 265 -3.52 -12.31 -13.03
C ASP A 265 -4.32 -12.99 -11.90
N GLY A 266 -5.61 -12.68 -11.76
CA GLY A 266 -6.49 -13.22 -10.73
C GLY A 266 -6.15 -12.78 -9.30
N SER A 267 -5.28 -11.78 -9.13
CA SER A 267 -4.78 -11.34 -7.82
C SER A 267 -5.81 -10.66 -6.92
N LYS A 268 -7.00 -10.34 -7.45
CA LYS A 268 -8.09 -9.69 -6.73
C LYS A 268 -9.44 -10.21 -7.24
N PHE A 269 -10.43 -10.26 -6.36
CA PHE A 269 -11.83 -10.40 -6.75
C PHE A 269 -12.61 -9.25 -6.13
N SER A 270 -13.45 -8.55 -6.88
CA SER A 270 -14.37 -7.57 -6.29
C SER A 270 -15.70 -7.50 -7.01
N ALA A 271 -16.77 -7.25 -6.27
CA ALA A 271 -18.11 -7.11 -6.83
C ALA A 271 -19.00 -6.23 -5.95
N GLN A 272 -19.80 -5.37 -6.58
CA GLN A 272 -20.69 -4.41 -5.92
C GLN A 272 -22.06 -5.02 -5.59
N GLY A 273 -22.71 -4.50 -4.55
CA GLY A 273 -24.09 -4.85 -4.21
C GLY A 273 -24.23 -6.24 -3.58
N SER A 274 -25.33 -6.93 -3.89
CA SER A 274 -25.64 -8.25 -3.32
C SER A 274 -25.20 -9.39 -4.23
N GLY A 275 -24.72 -10.48 -3.64
CA GLY A 275 -24.32 -11.67 -4.38
C GLY A 275 -23.41 -12.58 -3.58
N TRP A 276 -22.88 -13.60 -4.25
CA TRP A 276 -21.94 -14.55 -3.66
C TRP A 276 -20.86 -14.97 -4.64
N VAL A 277 -19.72 -15.40 -4.09
CA VAL A 277 -18.61 -16.04 -4.80
C VAL A 277 -18.23 -17.33 -4.08
N GLU A 278 -17.96 -18.38 -4.84
CA GLU A 278 -17.63 -19.71 -4.34
C GLU A 278 -16.29 -20.18 -4.90
N TYR A 279 -15.52 -20.87 -4.06
CA TYR A 279 -14.23 -21.48 -4.37
C TYR A 279 -14.29 -22.97 -4.08
N GLN A 280 -13.82 -23.78 -5.03
CA GLN A 280 -13.59 -25.20 -4.82
C GLN A 280 -12.23 -25.38 -4.12
N LEU A 281 -12.23 -26.09 -3.00
CA LEU A 281 -11.02 -26.39 -2.25
C LEU A 281 -10.47 -27.73 -2.71
N ALA A 282 -9.23 -27.74 -3.21
CA ALA A 282 -8.49 -28.96 -3.49
C ALA A 282 -7.74 -29.38 -2.22
N LEU A 283 -8.29 -30.34 -1.47
CA LEU A 283 -7.60 -30.89 -0.30
C LEU A 283 -6.39 -31.72 -0.76
N PRO A 284 -5.27 -31.70 -0.01
CA PRO A 284 -4.12 -32.57 -0.27
C PRO A 284 -4.55 -34.04 -0.33
N PRO A 285 -4.10 -34.83 -1.32
CA PRO A 285 -4.42 -36.26 -1.41
C PRO A 285 -4.07 -37.07 -0.16
N GLU A 286 -3.02 -36.65 0.56
CA GLU A 286 -2.53 -37.28 1.78
C GLU A 286 -3.31 -36.88 3.04
N LEU A 287 -4.18 -35.86 2.94
CA LEU A 287 -4.99 -35.42 4.07
C LEU A 287 -6.23 -36.29 4.21
N ASP A 288 -6.32 -37.05 5.31
CA ASP A 288 -7.59 -37.63 5.76
C ASP A 288 -8.46 -36.52 6.38
N PRO A 289 -9.62 -36.15 5.78
CA PRO A 289 -10.49 -35.13 6.35
C PRO A 289 -11.01 -35.49 7.76
N ALA A 290 -11.04 -36.78 8.13
CA ALA A 290 -11.42 -37.22 9.47
C ALA A 290 -10.35 -36.88 10.53
N ALA A 291 -9.09 -36.78 10.13
CA ALA A 291 -7.97 -36.43 11.01
C ALA A 291 -7.94 -34.94 11.37
N LEU A 292 -8.66 -34.07 10.66
CA LEU A 292 -8.68 -32.65 10.97
C LEU A 292 -9.11 -32.39 12.43
N ARG A 293 -8.59 -31.34 13.06
CA ARG A 293 -9.00 -30.87 14.39
C ARG A 293 -9.62 -29.48 14.31
N SER A 294 -9.07 -28.65 13.44
CA SER A 294 -9.57 -27.31 13.17
C SER A 294 -9.19 -26.84 11.77
N VAL A 295 -10.00 -25.94 11.22
CA VAL A 295 -9.68 -25.16 10.02
C VAL A 295 -9.66 -23.69 10.40
N ARG A 296 -8.53 -23.01 10.16
CA ARG A 296 -8.44 -21.55 10.27
C ARG A 296 -8.49 -20.94 8.89
N VAL A 297 -9.30 -19.92 8.70
CA VAL A 297 -9.39 -19.15 7.45
C VAL A 297 -8.86 -17.76 7.71
N LEU A 298 -7.87 -17.33 6.94
CA LEU A 298 -7.27 -16.01 6.99
C LEU A 298 -7.51 -15.31 5.65
N LEU A 299 -7.95 -14.06 5.66
CA LEU A 299 -8.13 -13.28 4.43
C LEU A 299 -8.02 -11.77 4.71
N GLU A 300 -7.54 -11.04 3.72
CA GLU A 300 -7.76 -9.60 3.64
C GLU A 300 -9.01 -9.35 2.77
N ALA A 301 -10.00 -8.65 3.34
CA ALA A 301 -11.26 -8.37 2.66
C ALA A 301 -11.79 -6.97 2.96
N ALA A 302 -12.50 -6.38 2.01
CA ALA A 302 -13.17 -5.08 2.14
C ALA A 302 -14.58 -5.13 1.55
N ALA A 303 -15.38 -4.10 1.82
CA ALA A 303 -16.58 -3.85 1.04
C ALA A 303 -16.21 -3.52 -0.42
N ARG A 304 -17.23 -3.27 -1.27
CA ARG A 304 -17.01 -2.72 -2.62
C ARG A 304 -18.10 -1.70 -2.95
N ALA A 305 -17.76 -0.44 -2.75
CA ALA A 305 -18.63 0.71 -2.98
C ALA A 305 -18.73 1.09 -4.45
N GLY A 306 -17.62 0.95 -5.20
CA GLY A 306 -17.56 1.43 -6.58
C GLY A 306 -17.95 2.91 -6.68
N GLN A 307 -18.96 3.22 -7.50
CA GLN A 307 -19.35 4.61 -7.76
C GLN A 307 -20.04 5.29 -6.57
N HIS A 308 -20.39 4.57 -5.50
CA HIS A 308 -21.05 5.15 -4.33
C HIS A 308 -20.17 6.12 -3.53
N LYS A 309 -18.84 5.96 -3.60
CA LYS A 309 -17.89 6.84 -2.91
C LYS A 309 -17.30 7.92 -3.84
N VAL A 310 -17.60 7.87 -5.13
CA VAL A 310 -17.02 8.81 -6.09
C VAL A 310 -17.66 10.17 -5.91
N ASP A 311 -16.83 11.15 -5.62
CA ASP A 311 -17.22 12.53 -5.52
C ASP A 311 -17.65 13.05 -6.91
N TRP A 312 -18.72 13.86 -6.96
CA TRP A 312 -19.38 14.33 -8.21
C TRP A 312 -19.70 13.22 -9.23
N PRO A 313 -20.56 12.23 -8.90
CA PRO A 313 -20.84 11.07 -9.75
C PRO A 313 -21.51 11.41 -11.10
N GLN A 314 -21.97 12.66 -11.30
CA GLN A 314 -22.49 13.15 -12.57
C GLN A 314 -21.38 13.38 -13.61
N ARG A 315 -20.11 13.46 -13.20
CA ARG A 315 -18.94 13.70 -14.07
C ARG A 315 -17.77 12.81 -13.65
N THR A 316 -17.81 11.56 -14.09
CA THR A 316 -16.75 10.60 -13.81
C THR A 316 -15.72 10.58 -14.94
N TYR A 317 -14.46 10.78 -14.59
CA TYR A 317 -13.33 10.70 -15.51
C TYR A 317 -12.33 9.65 -15.03
N GLY A 318 -11.48 9.18 -15.94
CA GLY A 318 -10.34 8.31 -15.62
C GLY A 318 -10.66 7.12 -14.71
N ARG A 319 -9.73 6.83 -13.80
CA ARG A 319 -9.84 5.74 -12.82
C ARG A 319 -10.42 6.31 -11.53
N ASN A 320 -11.40 5.62 -10.94
CA ASN A 320 -12.05 6.08 -9.72
C ASN A 320 -11.93 5.03 -8.63
N TYR A 321 -11.12 5.35 -7.61
CA TYR A 321 -11.01 4.64 -6.34
C TYR A 321 -10.69 5.70 -5.27
N PRO A 322 -11.72 6.38 -4.76
CA PRO A 322 -11.56 7.55 -3.91
C PRO A 322 -10.72 7.27 -2.68
N GLN A 323 -9.95 8.27 -2.25
CA GLN A 323 -9.15 8.17 -1.03
C GLN A 323 -10.04 7.86 0.18
N THR A 324 -9.51 7.16 1.17
CA THR A 324 -10.23 6.88 2.42
C THR A 324 -10.62 8.19 3.11
N GLU A 325 -11.90 8.34 3.42
CA GLU A 325 -12.48 9.50 4.09
C GLU A 325 -13.10 9.07 5.44
N PRO A 326 -12.53 9.47 6.58
CA PRO A 326 -13.11 9.20 7.89
C PRO A 326 -14.55 9.73 8.00
N GLY A 327 -15.48 8.87 8.44
CA GLY A 327 -16.90 9.22 8.58
C GLY A 327 -17.76 9.04 7.33
N LYS A 328 -17.17 8.64 6.19
CA LYS A 328 -17.88 8.26 4.95
C LYS A 328 -17.66 6.78 4.61
N GLU A 329 -17.54 5.93 5.61
CA GLU A 329 -17.32 4.51 5.43
C GLU A 329 -18.51 3.84 4.69
N PHE A 330 -18.20 2.88 3.82
CA PHE A 330 -19.19 2.08 3.09
C PHE A 330 -19.14 0.61 3.52
N PRO A 331 -19.93 0.21 4.53
CA PRO A 331 -19.79 -1.12 5.12
C PRO A 331 -20.47 -2.23 4.31
N SER A 332 -20.01 -3.46 4.54
CA SER A 332 -20.62 -4.69 4.05
C SER A 332 -20.66 -5.76 5.14
N GLN A 333 -21.71 -6.59 5.13
CA GLN A 333 -21.78 -7.81 5.92
C GLN A 333 -21.73 -9.02 5.01
N VAL A 334 -20.78 -9.92 5.26
CA VAL A 334 -20.49 -11.06 4.40
C VAL A 334 -20.63 -12.35 5.19
N SER A 335 -21.63 -13.18 4.86
CA SER A 335 -21.71 -14.53 5.40
C SER A 335 -20.68 -15.43 4.73
N VAL A 336 -20.07 -16.29 5.54
CA VAL A 336 -19.05 -17.25 5.11
C VAL A 336 -19.57 -18.65 5.39
N THR A 337 -19.57 -19.48 4.37
CA THR A 337 -19.97 -20.88 4.48
C THR A 337 -18.84 -21.80 4.02
N LEU A 338 -18.70 -22.93 4.71
CA LEU A 338 -17.83 -24.02 4.31
C LEU A 338 -18.68 -25.28 4.15
N ASN A 339 -18.68 -25.86 2.96
CA ASN A 339 -19.54 -27.00 2.60
C ASN A 339 -21.03 -26.73 2.87
N GLY A 340 -21.48 -25.49 2.64
CA GLY A 340 -22.85 -25.06 2.88
C GLY A 340 -23.24 -24.86 4.36
N VAL A 341 -22.29 -25.04 5.29
CA VAL A 341 -22.49 -24.73 6.71
C VAL A 341 -22.04 -23.30 6.98
N ASP A 342 -22.88 -22.48 7.61
CA ASP A 342 -22.52 -21.13 8.07
C ASP A 342 -21.42 -21.21 9.15
N VAL A 343 -20.26 -20.61 8.87
CA VAL A 343 -19.09 -20.66 9.77
C VAL A 343 -18.73 -19.30 10.35
N ALA A 344 -19.09 -18.20 9.69
CA ALA A 344 -18.89 -16.85 10.19
C ALA A 344 -19.75 -15.82 9.45
N THR A 345 -19.86 -14.63 10.04
CA THR A 345 -20.25 -13.40 9.33
C THR A 345 -19.15 -12.37 9.54
N LEU A 346 -18.58 -11.85 8.46
CA LEU A 346 -17.58 -10.79 8.48
C LEU A 346 -18.26 -9.42 8.43
N THR A 347 -17.79 -8.49 9.25
CA THR A 347 -18.14 -7.06 9.15
C THR A 347 -16.98 -6.34 8.49
N LEU A 348 -17.17 -5.92 7.24
CA LEU A 348 -16.19 -5.18 6.46
C LEU A 348 -16.56 -3.70 6.54
N PRO A 349 -15.79 -2.86 7.24
CA PRO A 349 -16.25 -1.52 7.59
C PRO A 349 -16.27 -0.54 6.41
N ASP A 350 -15.41 -0.71 5.41
CA ASP A 350 -15.29 0.22 4.28
C ASP A 350 -14.76 -0.45 2.99
N ASP A 351 -14.76 0.33 1.90
CA ASP A 351 -14.00 0.14 0.66
C ASP A 351 -12.91 1.25 0.56
N PRO A 352 -11.76 1.07 1.23
CA PRO A 352 -10.80 2.15 1.43
C PRO A 352 -9.67 2.18 0.38
N ALA A 353 -9.06 3.35 0.19
CA ALA A 353 -7.83 3.50 -0.57
C ALA A 353 -6.90 4.62 -0.03
N ASP A 354 -5.64 4.28 0.22
CA ASP A 354 -4.56 5.23 0.56
C ASP A 354 -3.22 4.45 0.60
N ALA A 355 -2.17 5.04 1.19
CA ALA A 355 -0.84 4.44 1.22
C ALA A 355 -0.81 3.02 1.80
N ARG A 356 -1.79 2.63 2.65
CA ARG A 356 -1.92 1.26 3.18
C ARG A 356 -2.05 0.21 2.08
N GLY A 357 -2.71 0.51 0.96
CA GLY A 357 -2.82 -0.38 -0.20
C GLY A 357 -1.55 -0.46 -1.05
N VAL A 358 -0.40 -0.62 -0.38
CA VAL A 358 0.94 -0.63 -0.98
C VAL A 358 1.09 -1.66 -2.09
N LEU A 359 0.50 -2.86 -1.96
CA LEU A 359 0.59 -3.89 -2.98
C LEU A 359 -0.31 -3.55 -4.17
N SER A 360 -1.50 -3.00 -3.92
CA SER A 360 -2.38 -2.50 -4.98
C SER A 360 -1.73 -1.37 -5.79
N HIS A 361 -1.03 -0.44 -5.12
CA HIS A 361 -0.23 0.59 -5.79
C HIS A 361 0.90 -0.03 -6.61
N HIS A 362 1.71 -0.89 -5.99
CA HIS A 362 2.90 -1.47 -6.61
C HIS A 362 2.57 -2.27 -7.88
N HIS A 363 1.42 -2.94 -7.91
CA HIS A 363 0.96 -3.72 -9.07
C HIS A 363 -0.01 -2.97 -9.98
N GLY A 364 -0.41 -1.74 -9.64
CA GLY A 364 -1.30 -0.91 -10.45
C GLY A 364 -2.75 -1.40 -10.55
N ILE A 365 -3.18 -2.29 -9.65
CA ILE A 365 -4.51 -2.92 -9.63
C ILE A 365 -5.35 -2.22 -8.56
N ASP A 366 -6.30 -1.38 -8.97
CA ASP A 366 -7.04 -0.49 -8.06
C ASP A 366 -6.09 0.16 -7.03
N PRO A 367 -5.15 1.04 -7.45
CA PRO A 367 -4.12 1.62 -6.59
C PRO A 367 -4.73 2.19 -5.31
N GLY A 368 -4.00 2.04 -4.20
CA GLY A 368 -4.45 2.45 -2.87
C GLY A 368 -5.43 1.48 -2.22
N ALA A 369 -6.18 0.66 -2.99
CA ALA A 369 -7.18 -0.21 -2.42
C ALA A 369 -6.59 -1.22 -1.42
N TYR A 370 -7.22 -1.35 -0.26
CA TYR A 370 -6.86 -2.37 0.74
C TYR A 370 -8.08 -2.87 1.50
N GLY A 371 -7.88 -3.88 2.35
CA GLY A 371 -8.91 -4.43 3.21
C GLY A 371 -8.44 -4.71 4.63
N PHE A 372 -9.29 -5.44 5.34
CA PHE A 372 -9.14 -5.73 6.75
C PHE A 372 -8.81 -7.21 6.91
N LEU A 373 -7.84 -7.52 7.78
CA LEU A 373 -7.52 -8.90 8.12
C LEU A 373 -8.68 -9.52 8.90
N ASN A 374 -9.14 -10.67 8.42
CA ASN A 374 -10.19 -11.46 9.04
C ASN A 374 -9.65 -12.87 9.33
N GLU A 375 -9.97 -13.39 10.51
CA GLU A 375 -9.66 -14.76 10.91
C GLU A 375 -10.93 -15.48 11.36
N ILE A 376 -11.16 -16.68 10.82
CA ILE A 376 -12.26 -17.57 11.22
C ILE A 376 -11.66 -18.88 11.70
N THR A 377 -12.08 -19.37 12.86
CA THR A 377 -11.68 -20.69 13.38
C THR A 377 -12.87 -21.64 13.42
N ILE A 378 -12.75 -22.78 12.73
CA ILE A 378 -13.78 -23.81 12.58
C ILE A 378 -13.28 -25.07 13.30
N SER A 379 -13.94 -25.48 14.38
CA SER A 379 -13.54 -26.64 15.18
C SER A 379 -14.74 -27.31 15.85
N GLY A 380 -14.52 -28.48 16.48
CA GLY A 380 -15.55 -29.22 17.22
C GLY A 380 -16.80 -29.53 16.37
N LYS A 381 -17.98 -29.32 16.95
CA LYS A 381 -19.28 -29.59 16.30
C LYS A 381 -19.47 -28.88 14.95
N LEU A 382 -18.90 -27.68 14.80
CA LEU A 382 -19.00 -26.93 13.55
C LEU A 382 -18.20 -27.64 12.43
N LEU A 383 -17.01 -28.14 12.76
CA LEU A 383 -16.19 -28.91 11.82
C LEU A 383 -16.80 -30.28 11.51
N GLU A 384 -17.45 -30.92 12.48
CA GLU A 384 -18.23 -32.16 12.26
C GLU A 384 -19.34 -31.94 11.22
N ALA A 385 -20.11 -30.84 11.33
CA ALA A 385 -21.15 -30.49 10.38
C ALA A 385 -20.59 -30.19 8.98
N VAL A 386 -19.47 -29.45 8.91
CA VAL A 386 -18.75 -29.16 7.65
C VAL A 386 -18.33 -30.46 6.95
N ARG A 387 -17.80 -31.44 7.69
CA ARG A 387 -17.41 -32.74 7.11
C ARG A 387 -18.58 -33.53 6.60
N ALA A 388 -19.66 -33.59 7.38
CA ALA A 388 -20.87 -34.33 7.03
C ALA A 388 -21.48 -33.83 5.71
N ASN A 389 -21.46 -32.52 5.47
CA ASN A 389 -21.96 -31.92 4.22
C ASN A 389 -20.94 -31.91 3.06
N GLY A 390 -19.65 -32.13 3.33
CA GLY A 390 -18.59 -31.93 2.34
C GLY A 390 -18.51 -33.01 1.24
N GLY A 391 -18.85 -34.27 1.55
CA GLY A 391 -18.90 -35.36 0.57
C GLY A 391 -17.66 -35.53 -0.32
N GLY A 392 -16.48 -35.06 0.11
CA GLY A 392 -15.22 -35.08 -0.66
C GLY A 392 -14.95 -33.84 -1.54
N ASN A 393 -15.92 -32.94 -1.73
CA ASN A 393 -15.78 -31.73 -2.54
C ASN A 393 -15.94 -30.48 -1.68
N TRP A 394 -14.87 -30.05 -1.01
CA TRP A 394 -14.96 -28.93 -0.08
C TRP A 394 -15.14 -27.59 -0.81
N ARG A 395 -16.06 -26.75 -0.35
CA ARG A 395 -16.40 -25.48 -0.99
C ARG A 395 -16.48 -24.35 0.01
N MET A 396 -15.75 -23.28 -0.23
CA MET A 396 -15.82 -22.04 0.53
C MET A 396 -16.65 -21.02 -0.24
N ARG A 397 -17.65 -20.41 0.40
CA ARG A 397 -18.45 -19.36 -0.23
C ARG A 397 -18.56 -18.14 0.67
N PHE A 398 -18.43 -16.97 0.05
CA PHE A 398 -18.64 -15.66 0.65
C PHE A 398 -19.87 -15.02 0.01
N ALA A 399 -20.82 -14.54 0.80
CA ALA A 399 -22.04 -13.92 0.30
C ALA A 399 -22.31 -12.59 1.00
N ALA A 400 -22.50 -11.52 0.22
CA ALA A 400 -22.86 -10.20 0.71
C ALA A 400 -24.35 -9.94 0.42
N ALA A 401 -25.11 -9.53 1.43
CA ALA A 401 -26.52 -9.13 1.26
C ALA A 401 -26.64 -7.73 0.65
N ALA A 402 -25.66 -6.87 0.89
CA ALA A 402 -25.49 -5.52 0.34
C ALA A 402 -24.01 -5.11 0.54
N GLY A 403 -23.60 -3.94 0.04
CA GLY A 403 -22.25 -3.40 0.30
C GLY A 403 -21.12 -4.01 -0.53
N GLY A 404 -21.35 -5.14 -1.21
CA GLY A 404 -20.36 -5.79 -2.05
C GLY A 404 -19.25 -6.51 -1.27
N LEU A 405 -18.28 -7.04 -1.99
CA LEU A 405 -17.13 -7.74 -1.43
C LEU A 405 -15.92 -7.50 -2.31
N THR A 406 -14.78 -7.28 -1.68
CA THR A 406 -13.45 -7.35 -2.27
C THR A 406 -12.62 -8.37 -1.50
N LEU A 407 -11.95 -9.28 -2.21
CA LEU A 407 -10.97 -10.24 -1.70
C LEU A 407 -9.62 -9.93 -2.34
N PHE A 408 -8.60 -9.73 -1.49
CA PHE A 408 -7.25 -9.40 -1.92
C PHE A 408 -6.37 -10.65 -1.94
N GLY A 409 -5.37 -10.66 -2.84
CA GLY A 409 -4.37 -11.71 -2.98
C GLY A 409 -3.00 -11.24 -2.50
N GLU A 410 -1.96 -12.07 -2.63
CA GLU A 410 -0.61 -11.75 -2.12
C GLU A 410 0.06 -10.54 -2.79
N THR A 411 -0.50 -10.03 -3.88
CA THR A 411 0.01 -8.91 -4.66
C THR A 411 -1.01 -7.76 -4.77
N THR A 412 -2.07 -7.77 -3.98
CA THR A 412 -3.00 -6.63 -3.88
C THR A 412 -3.35 -6.40 -2.41
N GLY A 413 -3.81 -5.21 -2.06
CA GLY A 413 -4.14 -4.85 -0.69
C GLY A 413 -2.96 -4.32 0.12
N ALA A 414 -3.10 -4.41 1.44
CA ALA A 414 -2.10 -3.99 2.43
C ALA A 414 -1.19 -5.15 2.87
N TYR A 415 -1.66 -6.39 2.77
CA TYR A 415 -0.95 -7.56 3.29
C TYR A 415 -0.57 -8.52 2.15
N PRO A 416 0.62 -9.15 2.22
CA PRO A 416 1.03 -10.16 1.23
C PRO A 416 0.31 -11.49 1.47
N LEU A 417 -1.01 -11.47 1.62
CA LEU A 417 -1.85 -12.55 2.09
C LEU A 417 -2.97 -12.84 1.08
N ALA A 418 -2.94 -14.03 0.48
CA ALA A 418 -4.10 -14.58 -0.20
C ALA A 418 -5.11 -15.17 0.80
N PRO A 419 -6.39 -15.35 0.42
CA PRO A 419 -7.33 -16.11 1.22
C PRO A 419 -6.75 -17.50 1.47
N THR A 420 -6.51 -17.82 2.74
CA THR A 420 -5.68 -18.93 3.17
C THR A 420 -6.47 -19.80 4.14
N LEU A 421 -6.42 -21.11 3.94
CA LEU A 421 -6.93 -22.11 4.87
C LEU A 421 -5.76 -22.83 5.52
N ILE A 422 -5.70 -22.83 6.85
CA ILE A 422 -4.78 -23.66 7.64
C ILE A 422 -5.59 -24.82 8.20
N LEU A 423 -5.23 -26.02 7.76
CA LEU A 423 -5.86 -27.27 8.11
C LEU A 423 -5.00 -27.95 9.18
N HIS A 424 -5.48 -27.99 10.43
CA HIS A 424 -4.77 -28.64 11.52
C HIS A 424 -5.25 -30.09 11.69
N THR A 425 -4.34 -31.04 11.86
CA THR A 425 -4.60 -32.50 12.01
C THR A 425 -4.19 -33.06 13.37
#